data_AF-A0A7W1LL74-F1
#
_entry.id   AF-A0A7W1LL74-F1
#
_cell.length_a   1.000
_cell.length_b   1.000
_cell.length_c   1.000
_cell.angle_alpha   90.00
_cell.angle_beta   90.00
_cell.angle_gamma   90.00
#
_symmetry.space_group_name_H-M   'P 1'
#
loop_
_entity.id
_entity.type
_entity.pdbx_description
1 polymer ?
#
loop_
_entity_poly.entity_id
_entity_poly.type
_entity_poly.pdbx_seq_one_letter_code
_entity_poly.pdbx_strand_id
1 'polypeptide(L)' 'MRVHLVSDVHGNVDALRRAGDSADALICLGDLLCFIDYFDHDSGVFGSLFGPDAVTRLVELRTARRFDEARDWSRSLWA' A
#
# COMPACT_ATOMS: atom_id res chain seq x y z
N MET A 1 -28.31 -14.88 2.41
CA MET A 1 -26.88 -14.89 2.75
C MET A 1 -26.29 -13.55 2.38
N ARG A 2 -25.78 -12.79 3.35
CA ARG A 2 -25.10 -11.50 3.19
C ARG A 2 -23.60 -11.75 3.15
N VAL A 3 -22.97 -11.43 2.04
CA VAL A 3 -21.52 -11.56 1.88
C VAL A 3 -20.91 -10.17 1.79
N HIS A 4 -19.90 -9.91 2.60
CA HIS A 4 -19.09 -8.70 2.50
C HIS A 4 -17.78 -9.02 1.78
N LEU A 5 -17.40 -8.17 0.83
CA LEU A 5 -16.13 -8.25 0.11
C LEU A 5 -15.31 -7.01 0.44
N VAL A 6 -14.04 -7.21 0.80
CA VAL A 6 -13.07 -6.14 1.01
C VAL A 6 -11.82 -6.45 0.20
N SER A 7 -11.22 -5.42 -0.39
CA SER A 7 -9.94 -5.43 -1.10
C SER A 7 -9.14 -4.20 -0.64
N ASP A 8 -7.86 -4.11 -1.02
CA ASP A 8 -7.06 -2.88 -0.87
C ASP A 8 -7.04 -2.38 0.59
N VAL A 9 -6.79 -3.33 1.50
CA VAL A 9 -6.84 -3.07 2.96
C VAL A 9 -5.78 -2.07 3.38
N HIS A 10 -4.58 -2.10 2.77
CA HIS A 10 -3.48 -1.17 2.99
C HIS A 10 -3.25 -0.82 4.48
N GLY A 11 -3.16 -1.85 5.32
CA GLY A 11 -2.89 -1.70 6.75
C GLY A 11 -4.06 -1.18 7.60
N ASN A 12 -5.25 -0.94 7.02
CA ASN A 12 -6.43 -0.46 7.75
C ASN A 12 -7.12 -1.58 8.55
N VAL A 13 -6.41 -2.07 9.57
CA VAL A 13 -6.85 -3.15 10.46
C VAL A 13 -8.14 -2.83 11.21
N ASP A 14 -8.39 -1.55 11.51
CA ASP A 14 -9.60 -1.15 12.23
C ASP A 14 -10.86 -1.22 11.36
N ALA A 15 -10.78 -0.81 10.09
CA ALA A 15 -11.86 -1.00 9.13
C ALA A 15 -12.06 -2.48 8.82
N LEU A 16 -10.98 -3.24 8.61
CA LEU A 16 -11.07 -4.68 8.33
C LEU A 16 -11.74 -5.44 9.49
N ARG A 17 -11.45 -5.08 10.75
CA ARG A 17 -12.07 -5.70 11.93
C ARG A 17 -13.60 -5.56 11.92
N ARG A 18 -14.11 -4.41 11.48
CA ARG A 18 -15.56 -4.13 11.40
C ARG A 18 -16.19 -4.57 10.09
N ALA A 19 -15.39 -4.96 9.10
CA ALA A 19 -15.91 -5.35 7.78
C ALA A 19 -16.81 -6.59 7.82
N GLY A 20 -16.65 -7.45 8.84
CA GLY A 20 -17.50 -8.62 9.04
C GLY A 20 -18.83 -8.31 9.73
N ASP A 21 -19.05 -7.09 10.22
CA ASP A 21 -20.24 -6.76 11.00
C ASP A 21 -21.51 -7.02 10.18
N SER A 22 -22.41 -7.87 10.69
CA SER A 22 -23.67 -8.32 10.07
C SER A 22 -23.56 -9.21 8.82
N ALA A 23 -22.35 -9.64 8.42
CA ALA A 23 -22.15 -10.54 7.30
C ALA A 23 -22.31 -12.02 7.70
N ASP A 24 -22.91 -12.83 6.83
CA ASP A 24 -22.88 -14.30 6.94
C ASP A 24 -21.51 -14.86 6.49
N ALA A 25 -20.81 -14.13 5.62
CA ALA A 25 -19.42 -14.41 5.23
C ALA A 25 -18.67 -13.12 4.86
N LEU A 26 -17.40 -13.03 5.24
CA LEU A 26 -16.47 -11.98 4.79
C LEU A 26 -15.42 -12.62 3.88
N ILE A 27 -15.20 -12.03 2.70
CA ILE A 27 -14.11 -12.39 1.79
C ILE A 27 -13.15 -11.21 1.71
N CYS A 28 -11.90 -11.43 2.13
CA CYS A 28 -10.82 -10.48 1.98
C CYS A 28 -9.98 -10.85 0.75
N LEU A 29 -9.94 -9.95 -0.24
CA LEU A 29 -9.26 -10.15 -1.53
C LEU A 29 -7.77 -9.80 -1.49
N GLY A 30 -7.29 -9.21 -0.40
CA GLY A 30 -5.87 -9.01 -0.13
C GLY A 30 -5.44 -7.54 -0.09
N ASP A 31 -4.24 -7.30 -0.62
CA ASP A 31 -3.49 -6.04 -0.51
C ASP A 31 -3.48 -5.50 0.93
N LEU A 32 -3.01 -6.37 1.84
CA LEU A 32 -3.10 -6.18 3.28
C LEU A 32 -2.15 -5.10 3.80
N LEU A 33 -1.01 -4.91 3.13
CA LEU A 33 0.06 -4.05 3.61
C LEU A 33 0.02 -2.71 2.87
N CYS A 34 0.18 -1.62 3.59
CA CYS A 34 0.48 -0.33 2.98
C CYS A 34 1.96 -0.29 2.62
N PHE A 35 2.33 -0.72 1.41
CA PHE A 35 3.72 -0.66 0.98
C PHE A 35 4.17 0.78 0.68
N ILE A 36 3.37 1.51 -0.10
CA ILE A 36 3.54 2.94 -0.39
C ILE A 36 2.22 3.62 -0.04
N ASP A 37 2.29 4.63 0.80
CA ASP A 37 1.18 5.56 1.01
C ASP A 37 1.37 6.75 0.06
N TYR A 38 0.43 6.93 -0.87
CA TYR A 38 0.48 7.99 -1.88
C TYR A 38 -0.05 9.34 -1.36
N PHE A 39 -0.67 9.37 -0.18
CA PHE A 39 -1.19 10.59 0.44
C PHE A 39 -0.24 11.12 1.51
N ASP A 40 0.40 10.23 2.25
CA ASP A 40 1.41 10.56 3.25
C ASP A 40 2.73 9.82 2.96
N HIS A 41 3.68 10.52 2.35
CA HIS A 41 4.95 9.93 1.95
C HIS A 41 5.86 9.54 3.13
N ASP A 42 5.54 9.94 4.36
CA ASP A 42 6.27 9.47 5.56
C ASP A 42 5.71 8.13 6.09
N SER A 43 4.52 7.75 5.60
CA SER A 43 3.79 6.53 5.99
C SER A 43 4.08 5.35 5.06
N GLY A 44 3.49 4.21 5.39
CA GLY A 44 3.70 2.94 4.70
C GLY A 44 5.09 2.34 4.94
N VAL A 45 5.27 1.10 4.48
CA VAL A 45 6.52 0.37 4.70
C VAL A 45 7.69 1.09 4.03
N PHE A 46 7.54 1.55 2.79
CA PHE A 46 8.62 2.19 2.05
C PHE A 46 9.00 3.57 2.63
N GLY A 47 8.01 4.38 3.03
CA GLY A 47 8.23 5.66 3.70
C GLY A 47 8.94 5.48 5.04
N SER A 48 8.51 4.51 5.86
CA SER A 48 9.16 4.21 7.15
C SER A 48 10.62 3.75 7.04
N LEU A 49 11.02 3.17 5.90
CA LEU A 49 12.37 2.68 5.68
C LEU A 49 13.30 3.72 5.05
N PHE A 50 12.79 4.52 4.11
CA PHE A 50 13.62 5.37 3.24
C PHE A 50 13.26 6.86 3.27
N GLY A 51 12.20 7.21 3.99
CA GLY A 51 11.72 8.58 4.13
C GLY A 51 10.92 9.11 2.93
N PRO A 52 10.31 10.29 3.10
CA PRO A 52 9.35 10.86 2.15
C PRO A 52 9.96 11.29 0.82
N ASP A 53 11.24 11.68 0.79
CA ASP A 53 11.92 12.04 -0.46
C ASP A 53 12.08 10.83 -1.39
N ALA A 54 12.41 9.67 -0.82
CA ALA A 54 12.55 8.42 -1.57
C ALA A 54 11.20 7.95 -2.12
N VAL A 55 10.12 8.07 -1.33
CA VAL A 55 8.76 7.80 -1.78
C VAL A 55 8.37 8.75 -2.92
N THR A 56 8.57 10.05 -2.75
CA THR A 56 8.26 11.07 -3.77
C THR A 56 8.91 10.71 -5.10
N ARG A 57 10.21 10.40 -5.07
CA ARG A 57 10.95 10.03 -6.27
C ARG A 57 10.42 8.75 -6.92
N LEU A 58 10.10 7.74 -6.11
CA LEU A 58 9.54 6.49 -6.60
C LEU A 58 8.16 6.70 -7.26
N VAL A 59 7.30 7.52 -6.63
CA VAL A 59 5.97 7.87 -7.13
C VAL A 59 6.07 8.63 -8.45
N GLU A 60 6.97 9.60 -8.58
CA GLU A 60 7.21 10.34 -9.84
C GLU A 60 7.57 9.39 -10.99
N LEU A 61 8.54 8.49 -10.77
CA LEU A 61 8.99 7.53 -11.79
C LEU A 61 7.86 6.59 -12.21
N ARG A 62 7.09 6.06 -11.25
CA ARG A 62 5.95 5.18 -11.52
C ARG A 62 4.82 5.92 -12.25
N THR A 63 4.53 7.16 -11.87
CA THR A 63 3.52 8.02 -12.52
C THR A 63 3.89 8.30 -13.98
N ALA A 64 5.18 8.52 -14.26
CA ALA A 64 5.70 8.66 -15.60
C ALA A 64 5.80 7.33 -16.38
N ARG A 65 5.39 6.20 -15.78
CA ARG A 65 5.53 4.83 -16.33
C ARG A 65 6.99 4.41 -16.61
N ARG A 66 7.95 5.01 -15.92
CA ARG A 66 9.39 4.71 -16.00
C ARG A 66 9.75 3.57 -15.04
N PHE A 67 9.18 2.40 -15.27
CA PHE A 67 9.22 1.29 -14.30
C PHE A 67 10.60 0.68 -14.08
N ASP A 68 11.45 0.64 -15.10
CA ASP A 68 12.82 0.13 -14.96
C ASP A 68 13.66 1.08 -14.10
N GLU A 69 13.55 2.38 -14.33
CA GLU A 69 14.21 3.39 -13.50
C GLU A 69 13.68 3.42 -12.08
N ALA A 70 12.37 3.22 -11.87
CA ALA A 70 11.79 3.06 -10.55
C ALA A 70 12.41 1.86 -9.81
N ARG A 71 12.63 0.74 -10.51
CA ARG A 71 13.23 -0.47 -9.95
C ARG A 71 14.70 -0.25 -9.59
N ASP A 72 15.46 0.41 -10.46
CA ASP A 72 16.86 0.70 -10.22
C ASP A 72 17.05 1.70 -9.08
N TRP A 73 16.18 2.73 -9.01
CA TRP A 73 16.09 3.64 -7.88
C TRP A 73 15.84 2.89 -6.57
N SER A 74 14.79 2.07 -6.49
CA SER A 74 14.48 1.31 -5.27
C SER A 74 15.62 0.37 -4.85
N ARG A 75 16.38 -0.20 -5.79
CA ARG A 75 17.55 -1.03 -5.48
C ARG A 75 18.71 -0.23 -4.92
N SER A 76 18.96 0.98 -5.45
CA SER A 76 20.06 1.83 -4.99
C SER A 76 19.93 2.29 -3.53
N LEU A 77 18.71 2.30 -2.97
CA LEU A 77 18.47 2.66 -1.57
C LEU A 77 19.00 1.62 -0.56
N TRP A 78 19.32 0.41 -1.02
CA TRP A 78 19.85 -0.68 -0.19
C TRP A 78 21.38 -0.85 -0.30
N ALA A 79 22.03 -0.04 -1.13
CA ALA A 79 23.47 -0.14 -1.40
C ALA A 79 24.34 0.43 -0.25
#